data_AF-A0A8A4ZEQ7-F1
#
_entry.id   AF-A0A8A4ZEQ7-F1
#
_cell.length_a   1.000
_cell.length_b   1.000
_cell.length_c   1.000
_cell.angle_alpha   90.00
_cell.angle_beta   90.00
_cell.angle_gamma   90.00
#
_symmetry.space_group_name_H-M   'P 1'
#
loop_
_entity.id
_entity.type
_entity.pdbx_description
1 polymer ?
#
loop_
_entity_poly.entity_id
_entity_poly.type
_entity_poly.pdbx_seq_one_letter_code
_entity_poly.pdbx_strand_id
1 'polypeptide(L)'
;MPLRVTQDSTKIGYVVLWYFAGFVGLLSVGIAWGTTAVSAAGLVASVLAVGIAVRVFRGDGEPVAPPRAWWRMTARPTSGFVFAALFGAQAVSTAVAARADGDGWLILSAAISLLIGAMFLQSSLRLRARTDRTATSVP
;
A
#
# COMPACT_ATOMS: atom_id res chain seq x y z
N MET A 1 9.34 -18.50 13.78
CA MET A 1 8.64 -17.34 14.37
C MET A 1 8.03 -16.51 13.25
N PRO A 2 6.75 -16.12 13.30
CA PRO A 2 6.18 -15.28 12.24
C PRO A 2 6.88 -13.92 12.23
N LEU A 3 7.45 -13.52 11.09
CA LEU A 3 8.10 -12.22 10.92
C LEU A 3 7.06 -11.09 11.07
N ARG A 4 7.24 -10.23 12.08
CA ARG A 4 6.30 -9.17 12.46
C ARG A 4 7.07 -7.93 12.85
N VAL A 5 6.72 -6.80 12.24
CA VAL A 5 7.37 -5.50 12.49
C VAL A 5 6.43 -4.62 13.30
N THR A 6 6.81 -4.34 14.54
CA THR A 6 6.05 -3.51 15.48
C THR A 6 6.66 -2.11 15.63
N GLN A 7 7.99 -2.00 15.56
CA GLN A 7 8.71 -0.74 15.74
C GLN A 7 8.49 0.23 14.56
N ASP A 8 8.18 1.48 14.88
CA ASP A 8 7.85 2.51 13.88
C ASP A 8 9.05 2.88 12.98
N SER A 9 10.26 2.93 13.55
CA SER A 9 11.50 3.17 12.78
C SER A 9 11.70 2.13 11.69
N THR A 10 11.41 0.85 11.95
CA THR A 10 11.54 -0.23 10.97
C THR A 10 10.47 -0.13 9.87
N LYS A 11 9.26 0.33 10.20
CA LYS A 11 8.21 0.58 9.20
C LYS A 11 8.61 1.71 8.26
N ILE A 12 9.14 2.81 8.82
CA ILE A 12 9.65 3.94 8.04
C ILE A 12 10.84 3.49 7.19
N GLY A 13 11.80 2.79 7.78
CA GLY A 13 12.97 2.25 7.09
C GLY A 13 12.60 1.34 5.92
N TYR A 14 11.58 0.50 6.08
CA TYR A 14 11.04 -0.30 4.99
C TYR A 14 10.47 0.55 3.86
N VAL A 15 9.65 1.58 4.16
CA VAL A 15 9.08 2.46 3.13
C VAL A 15 10.19 3.21 2.40
N VAL A 16 11.15 3.77 3.12
CA VAL A 16 12.28 4.50 2.54
C VAL A 16 13.14 3.58 1.68
N LEU A 17 13.52 2.41 2.20
CA LEU A 17 14.28 1.41 1.46
C LEU A 17 13.53 0.95 0.21
N TRP A 18 12.22 0.76 0.32
CA TRP A 18 11.38 0.39 -0.80
C TRP A 18 11.39 1.43 -1.90
N TYR A 19 11.22 2.72 -1.57
CA TYR A 19 11.28 3.79 -2.57
C TYR A 19 12.66 3.91 -3.20
N PHE A 20 13.73 3.82 -2.41
CA PHE A 20 15.09 3.91 -2.92
C PHE A 20 15.45 2.72 -3.81
N ALA A 21 15.26 1.49 -3.33
CA ALA A 21 15.53 0.27 -4.09
C ALA A 21 14.61 0.16 -5.31
N GLY A 22 13.35 0.58 -5.18
CA GLY A 22 12.39 0.65 -6.28
C GLY A 22 12.85 1.62 -7.36
N PHE A 23 13.30 2.82 -7.00
CA PHE A 23 13.82 3.79 -7.96
C PHE A 23 15.05 3.25 -8.70
N VAL A 24 16.05 2.76 -7.98
CA VAL A 24 17.29 2.20 -8.58
C VAL A 24 16.99 0.96 -9.43
N GLY A 25 16.13 0.06 -8.94
CA GLY A 25 15.73 -1.15 -9.64
C GLY A 25 14.97 -0.84 -10.93
N LEU A 26 13.97 0.06 -10.88
CA LEU A 26 13.21 0.45 -12.06
C LEU A 26 14.03 1.23 -13.07
N LEU A 27 14.97 2.07 -12.63
CA LEU A 27 15.94 2.72 -13.52
C LEU A 27 16.76 1.67 -14.27
N SER A 28 17.26 0.66 -13.55
CA SER A 28 18.06 -0.43 -14.12
C SER A 28 17.26 -1.25 -15.13
N VAL A 29 16.00 -1.55 -14.82
CA VAL A 29 15.06 -2.22 -15.73
C VAL A 29 14.83 -1.39 -17.00
N GLY A 30 14.66 -0.08 -16.86
CA GLY A 30 14.45 0.82 -17.99
C GLY A 30 15.66 0.89 -18.92
N ILE A 31 16.87 0.91 -18.37
CA ILE A 31 18.12 0.90 -19.14
C ILE A 31 18.28 -0.42 -19.90
N ALA A 32 17.97 -1.55 -19.26
CA ALA A 32 18.20 -2.88 -19.84
C ALA A 32 17.10 -3.33 -20.82
N TRP A 33 15.84 -3.00 -20.54
CA TRP A 33 14.67 -3.59 -21.22
C TRP A 33 13.62 -2.58 -21.69
N GLY A 34 13.87 -1.27 -21.53
CA GLY A 34 12.99 -0.20 -22.00
C GLY A 34 11.79 0.10 -21.08
N THR A 35 11.00 1.09 -21.48
CA THR A 35 9.95 1.69 -20.63
C THR A 35 8.77 0.75 -20.34
N THR A 36 8.36 -0.09 -21.31
CA THR A 36 7.27 -1.05 -21.08
C THR A 36 7.61 -2.07 -19.99
N ALA A 37 8.87 -2.50 -19.91
CA ALA A 37 9.34 -3.41 -18.85
C ALA A 37 9.31 -2.72 -17.48
N VAL A 38 9.57 -1.41 -17.42
CA VAL A 38 9.47 -0.61 -16.19
C VAL A 38 8.03 -0.58 -15.68
N SER A 39 7.05 -0.34 -16.55
CA SER A 39 5.63 -0.33 -16.18
C SER A 39 5.21 -1.66 -15.56
N ALA A 40 5.56 -2.78 -16.21
CA ALA A 40 5.24 -4.12 -15.72
C ALA A 40 5.96 -4.45 -14.39
N ALA A 41 7.27 -4.18 -14.31
CA ALA A 41 8.05 -4.43 -13.10
C ALA A 41 7.58 -3.56 -11.92
N GLY A 42 7.27 -2.29 -12.17
CA GLY A 42 6.78 -1.34 -11.17
C GLY A 42 5.44 -1.77 -10.59
N LEU A 43 4.54 -2.32 -11.43
CA LEU A 43 3.28 -2.89 -10.98
C LEU A 43 3.50 -4.06 -10.02
N VAL A 44 4.27 -5.06 -10.45
CA VAL A 44 4.55 -6.26 -9.66
C VAL A 44 5.20 -5.87 -8.33
N ALA A 45 6.21 -5.00 -8.38
CA ALA A 45 6.88 -4.48 -7.20
C ALA A 45 5.88 -3.83 -6.23
N SER A 46 5.03 -2.92 -6.71
CA SER A 46 4.06 -2.20 -5.88
C SER A 46 3.10 -3.14 -5.15
N VAL A 47 2.56 -4.14 -5.87
CA VAL A 47 1.65 -5.13 -5.29
C VAL A 47 2.36 -5.96 -4.22
N LEU A 48 3.58 -6.40 -4.48
CA LEU A 48 4.37 -7.18 -3.51
C LEU A 48 4.68 -6.36 -2.26
N ALA A 49 5.12 -5.12 -2.41
CA ALA A 49 5.44 -4.26 -1.28
C ALA A 49 4.25 -3.98 -0.38
N VAL A 50 3.10 -3.66 -0.96
CA VAL A 50 1.86 -3.43 -0.20
C VAL A 50 1.40 -4.73 0.45
N GLY A 51 1.40 -5.83 -0.31
CA GLY A 51 1.00 -7.15 0.18
C GLY A 51 1.84 -7.60 1.38
N ILE A 52 3.16 -7.42 1.32
CA ILE A 52 4.07 -7.74 2.41
C ILE A 52 3.82 -6.79 3.60
N ALA A 53 3.81 -5.48 3.36
CA ALA A 53 3.66 -4.48 4.43
C ALA A 53 2.36 -4.67 5.24
N VAL A 54 1.22 -4.87 4.57
CA VAL A 54 -0.09 -5.06 5.22
C VAL A 54 -0.12 -6.31 6.11
N ARG A 55 0.68 -7.33 5.79
CA ARG A 55 0.70 -8.60 6.51
C ARG A 55 1.75 -8.64 7.62
N VAL A 56 2.89 -8.00 7.41
CA VAL A 56 4.02 -7.99 8.33
C VAL A 56 3.89 -6.90 9.40
N PHE A 57 3.36 -5.73 9.05
CA PHE A 57 3.29 -4.61 9.99
C PHE A 57 2.18 -4.79 11.03
N ARG A 58 2.51 -4.51 12.27
CA ARG A 58 1.59 -4.52 13.41
C ARG A 58 1.58 -3.15 14.10
N GLY A 59 0.41 -2.73 14.56
CA GLY A 59 0.27 -1.50 15.34
C GLY A 59 0.47 -1.74 16.83
N ASP A 60 0.66 -0.66 17.57
CA ASP A 60 0.77 -0.71 19.03
C ASP A 60 -0.49 -1.31 19.65
N GLY A 61 -0.31 -2.24 20.59
CA GLY A 61 -1.40 -2.93 21.26
C GLY A 61 -2.16 -3.96 20.40
N GLU A 62 -1.74 -4.21 19.16
CA GLU A 62 -2.36 -5.25 18.33
C GLU A 62 -1.78 -6.64 18.67
N PRO A 63 -2.62 -7.66 18.95
CA PRO A 63 -2.15 -9.02 19.15
C PRO A 63 -1.32 -9.52 17.96
N VAL A 64 -0.09 -9.95 18.25
CA VAL A 64 0.89 -10.35 17.21
C VAL A 64 0.63 -11.76 16.69
N ALA A 65 0.16 -12.65 17.59
CA ALA A 65 -0.08 -14.07 17.31
C ALA A 65 -1.26 -14.33 16.35
N PRO A 66 -2.48 -13.77 16.55
CA PRO A 66 -3.59 -14.07 15.66
C PRO A 66 -3.41 -13.42 14.28
N PRO A 67 -3.85 -14.08 13.20
CA PRO A 67 -3.90 -13.47 11.87
C PRO A 67 -4.82 -12.24 11.86
N ARG A 68 -4.34 -11.14 11.28
CA ARG A 68 -5.19 -9.96 11.04
C ARG A 68 -6.28 -10.34 10.03
N ALA A 69 -7.51 -9.91 10.31
CA ALA A 69 -8.63 -10.12 9.38
C ALA A 69 -8.27 -9.59 7.98
N TRP A 70 -8.62 -10.35 6.94
CA TRP A 70 -8.14 -10.10 5.57
C TRP A 70 -8.54 -8.72 5.00
N TRP A 71 -9.64 -8.14 5.48
CA TRP A 71 -10.13 -6.82 5.11
C TRP A 71 -9.39 -5.68 5.82
N ARG A 72 -8.66 -5.95 6.90
CA ARG A 72 -7.99 -4.92 7.72
C ARG A 72 -6.58 -4.71 7.20
N MET A 73 -6.37 -3.62 6.48
CA MET A 73 -5.07 -3.28 5.89
C MET A 73 -4.14 -2.59 6.88
N THR A 74 -4.69 -1.79 7.80
CA THR A 74 -3.91 -1.01 8.78
C THR A 74 -4.36 -1.26 10.21
N ALA A 75 -3.51 -0.90 11.17
CA ALA A 75 -3.87 -0.94 12.58
C ALA A 75 -4.73 0.26 12.99
N ARG A 76 -4.42 1.46 12.46
CA ARG A 76 -5.07 2.74 12.80
C ARG A 76 -5.87 3.30 11.60
N PRO A 77 -7.07 3.90 11.81
CA PRO A 77 -7.84 4.53 10.74
C PRO A 77 -7.06 5.63 10.01
N THR A 78 -6.39 6.51 10.75
CA THR A 78 -5.63 7.65 10.18
C THR A 78 -4.63 7.21 9.12
N SER A 79 -3.82 6.18 9.41
CA SER A 79 -2.89 5.61 8.42
C SER A 79 -3.60 5.06 7.18
N GLY A 80 -4.79 4.48 7.33
CA GLY A 80 -5.58 3.99 6.20
C GLY A 80 -6.04 5.11 5.28
N PHE A 81 -6.47 6.25 5.83
CA PHE A 81 -6.83 7.43 5.02
C PHE A 81 -5.62 8.02 4.27
N VAL A 82 -4.46 8.09 4.93
CA VAL A 82 -3.22 8.57 4.30
C VAL A 82 -2.84 7.69 3.12
N PHE A 83 -2.84 6.36 3.29
CA PHE A 83 -2.54 5.45 2.18
C PHE A 83 -3.63 5.46 1.10
N ALA A 84 -4.90 5.60 1.46
CA ALA A 84 -5.97 5.75 0.47
C ALA A 84 -5.77 6.98 -0.40
N ALA A 85 -5.42 8.13 0.20
CA ALA A 85 -5.12 9.36 -0.53
C ALA A 85 -3.87 9.21 -1.41
N LEU A 86 -2.79 8.60 -0.87
CA LEU A 86 -1.54 8.37 -1.60
C LEU A 86 -1.78 7.50 -2.85
N PHE A 87 -2.43 6.34 -2.68
CA PHE A 87 -2.70 5.43 -3.78
C PHE A 87 -3.75 5.98 -4.76
N GLY A 88 -4.70 6.80 -4.28
CA GLY A 88 -5.63 7.54 -5.13
C GLY A 88 -4.90 8.57 -6.01
N ALA A 89 -4.02 9.37 -5.42
CA ALA A 89 -3.19 10.34 -6.16
C ALA A 89 -2.26 9.63 -7.16
N GLN A 90 -1.66 8.52 -6.76
CA GLN A 90 -0.85 7.67 -7.65
C GLN A 90 -1.68 7.12 -8.81
N ALA A 91 -2.90 6.64 -8.56
CA ALA A 91 -3.78 6.15 -9.62
C ALA A 91 -4.11 7.23 -10.65
N VAL A 92 -4.42 8.45 -10.19
CA VAL A 92 -4.68 9.60 -11.07
C VAL A 92 -3.44 9.96 -11.89
N SER A 93 -2.29 10.10 -11.24
CA SER A 93 -1.01 10.41 -11.91
C SER A 93 -0.67 9.38 -12.98
N THR A 94 -0.77 8.09 -12.65
CA THR A 94 -0.48 7.00 -13.58
C THR A 94 -1.49 6.92 -14.72
N ALA A 95 -2.77 7.21 -14.47
CA ALA A 95 -3.79 7.24 -15.53
C ALA A 95 -3.54 8.39 -16.53
N VAL A 96 -3.09 9.55 -16.05
CA VAL A 96 -2.70 10.67 -16.91
C VAL A 96 -1.50 10.29 -17.79
N ALA A 97 -0.48 9.65 -17.22
CA ALA A 97 0.67 9.15 -17.98
C ALA A 97 0.26 8.08 -19.02
N ALA A 98 -0.59 7.13 -18.62
CA ALA A 98 -1.10 6.08 -19.50
C ALA A 98 -1.83 6.64 -20.74
N ARG A 99 -2.54 7.77 -20.58
CA ARG A 99 -3.22 8.44 -21.68
C ARG A 99 -2.24 9.02 -22.71
N ALA A 100 -1.06 9.47 -22.27
CA ALA A 100 -0.04 10.03 -23.15
C ALA A 100 0.70 8.94 -23.94
N ASP A 101 1.07 7.85 -23.26
CA ASP A 101 1.94 6.81 -23.84
C ASP A 101 1.17 5.64 -24.50
N GLY A 102 -0.11 5.46 -24.18
CA GLY A 102 -0.92 4.34 -24.67
C GLY A 102 -0.54 2.97 -24.11
N ASP A 103 0.35 2.92 -23.10
CA ASP A 103 0.82 1.68 -22.47
C ASP A 103 -0.26 1.03 -21.61
N GLY A 104 -0.71 -0.16 -22.02
CA GLY A 104 -1.70 -0.96 -21.29
C GLY A 104 -1.26 -1.34 -19.87
N TRP A 105 0.04 -1.46 -19.60
CA TRP A 105 0.55 -1.71 -18.25
C TRP A 105 0.35 -0.52 -17.32
N LEU A 106 0.43 0.71 -17.82
CA LEU A 106 0.15 1.90 -17.02
C LEU A 106 -1.35 1.99 -16.68
N ILE A 107 -2.24 1.64 -17.62
CA ILE A 107 -3.68 1.57 -17.37
C ILE A 107 -3.97 0.56 -16.24
N LEU A 108 -3.40 -0.65 -16.36
CA LEU A 108 -3.56 -1.68 -15.34
C LEU A 108 -2.97 -1.25 -13.99
N SER A 109 -1.83 -0.56 -14.01
CA SER A 109 -1.19 -0.03 -12.80
C SER A 109 -2.02 1.04 -12.12
N ALA A 110 -2.65 1.93 -12.89
CA ALA A 110 -3.58 2.93 -12.36
C ALA A 110 -4.80 2.26 -11.71
N ALA A 111 -5.39 1.27 -12.38
CA ALA A 111 -6.53 0.52 -11.85
C ALA A 111 -6.20 -0.23 -10.55
N ILE A 112 -5.03 -0.90 -10.50
CA ILE A 112 -4.59 -1.61 -9.29
C ILE A 112 -4.25 -0.62 -8.16
N SER A 113 -3.62 0.51 -8.46
CA SER A 113 -3.36 1.57 -7.45
C SER A 113 -4.68 2.08 -6.86
N LEU A 114 -5.68 2.33 -7.72
CA LEU A 114 -7.01 2.77 -7.27
C LEU A 114 -7.69 1.71 -6.39
N LEU A 115 -7.60 0.44 -6.78
CA LEU A 115 -8.14 -0.68 -5.99
C LEU A 115 -7.48 -0.76 -4.62
N ILE A 116 -6.16 -0.68 -4.55
CA ILE A 116 -5.41 -0.66 -3.28
C ILE A 116 -5.88 0.52 -2.41
N GLY A 117 -5.97 1.72 -2.99
CA GLY A 117 -6.46 2.90 -2.29
C GLY A 117 -7.88 2.71 -1.73
N ALA A 118 -8.79 2.14 -2.52
CA ALA A 118 -10.15 1.81 -2.09
C ALA A 118 -10.19 0.78 -0.96
N MET A 119 -9.31 -0.23 -0.99
CA MET A 119 -9.20 -1.22 0.10
C MET A 119 -8.69 -0.57 1.40
N PHE A 120 -7.72 0.34 1.33
CA PHE A 120 -7.27 1.12 2.50
C PHE A 120 -8.39 2.01 3.06
N LEU A 121 -9.16 2.65 2.18
CA LEU A 121 -10.31 3.48 2.56
C LEU A 121 -11.38 2.64 3.26
N GLN A 122 -11.78 1.51 2.67
CA GLN A 122 -12.75 0.59 3.24
C GLN A 122 -12.27 0.03 4.60
N SER A 123 -11.00 -0.34 4.70
CA SER A 123 -10.39 -0.76 5.97
C SER A 123 -10.49 0.34 7.02
N SER A 124 -10.19 1.59 6.65
CA SER A 124 -10.22 2.73 7.56
C SER A 124 -11.62 3.05 8.06
N LEU A 125 -12.61 3.09 7.15
CA LEU A 125 -14.01 3.32 7.50
C LEU A 125 -14.54 2.26 8.46
N ARG A 126 -14.21 0.98 8.23
CA ARG A 126 -14.57 -0.12 9.13
C ARG A 126 -13.91 -0.01 10.50
N LEU A 127 -12.67 0.46 10.58
CA LEU A 127 -11.99 0.67 11.85
C LEU A 127 -12.60 1.84 12.63
N ARG A 128 -12.84 2.97 11.97
CA ARG A 128 -13.48 4.14 12.59
C ARG A 128 -14.86 3.80 13.15
N ALA A 129 -15.69 3.13 12.35
CA ALA A 129 -17.02 2.69 12.77
C ALA A 129 -17.02 1.69 13.94
N ARG A 130 -15.92 0.97 14.18
CA ARG A 130 -15.76 0.10 15.36
C ARG A 130 -15.33 0.90 16.59
N THR A 131 -14.40 1.84 16.42
CA THR A 131 -13.96 2.73 17.49
C THR A 131 -15.11 3.58 18.04
N ASP A 132 -15.94 4.14 17.14
CA ASP A 132 -17.09 4.97 17.54
C ASP A 132 -18.10 4.18 18.38
N ARG A 133 -18.39 2.93 17.98
CA ARG A 133 -19.29 2.03 18.75
C ARG A 133 -18.78 1.71 20.14
N THR A 134 -17.48 1.44 20.28
CA THR A 134 -16.89 1.15 21.60
C THR A 134 -16.92 2.36 22.52
N ALA A 135 -16.81 3.58 21.99
CA ALA A 135 -16.90 4.80 22.80
C ALA A 135 -18.31 5.02 23.36
N THR A 136 -19.35 4.68 22.58
CA THR A 136 -20.75 4.80 23.02
C THR A 136 -21.22 3.73 24.01
N SER A 137 -20.45 2.65 24.20
CA SER A 137 -20.82 1.52 25.07
C SER A 137 -20.18 1.56 26.46
N VAL A 138 -19.42 2.60 26.79
CA VAL A 138 -18.86 2.81 28.14
C VAL A 138 -19.83 3.71 28.92
N PRO A 139 -20.52 3.19 29.96
CA PRO A 139 -21.46 3.96 30.77
C PRO A 139 -20.78 5.00 31.67
#